data_AF-A0A6M1SNW0-F1
#
_entry.id   AF-A0A6M1SNW0-F1
#
_cell.length_a   1.000
_cell.length_b   1.000
_cell.length_c   1.000
_cell.angle_alpha   90.00
_cell.angle_beta   90.00
_cell.angle_gamma   90.00
#
_symmetry.space_group_name_H-M   'P 1'
#
loop_
_entity.id
_entity.type
_entity.pdbx_description
1 polymer ?
#
loop_
_entity_poly.entity_id
_entity_poly.type
_entity_poly.pdbx_seq_one_letter_code
_entity_poly.pdbx_strand_id
1 'polypeptide(L)'
;LVSNALFWLERYAIDGLRVDAVASMLYLDYSRPPGAWIPNQHGGRENIEAIDFLRRVNTEVFARFPQATTAAEESTAWPQVSRPVEFGGLGFGYKWNMGWMHDTLNYISKDPIHRKHHHGDILF
;
A
#
# COMPACT_ATOMS: atom_id res chain seq x y z
N LEU A 1 -17.06 4.78 5.25
CA LEU A 1 -15.67 5.05 4.81
C LEU A 1 -15.56 5.34 3.32
N VAL A 2 -16.09 4.51 2.40
CA VAL A 2 -16.08 4.80 0.94
C VAL A 2 -16.63 6.20 0.63
N SER A 3 -17.82 6.54 1.14
CA SER A 3 -18.40 7.88 0.92
C SER A 3 -17.55 9.03 1.46
N ASN A 4 -16.71 8.79 2.48
CA ASN A 4 -15.82 9.81 3.01
C ASN A 4 -14.63 10.06 2.07
N ALA A 5 -14.07 9.01 1.47
CA ALA A 5 -13.04 9.16 0.43
C ALA A 5 -13.56 9.98 -0.76
N LEU A 6 -14.78 9.68 -1.23
CA LEU A 6 -15.41 10.41 -2.33
C LEU A 6 -15.79 11.85 -1.93
N PHE A 7 -16.21 12.06 -0.68
CA PHE A 7 -16.58 13.39 -0.18
C PHE A 7 -15.44 14.40 -0.29
N TRP A 8 -14.21 13.99 0.03
CA TRP A 8 -13.04 14.88 -0.09
C TRP A 8 -12.77 15.29 -1.53
N LEU A 9 -12.85 14.33 -2.46
CA LEU A 9 -12.69 14.59 -3.90
C LEU A 9 -13.81 15.51 -4.43
N GLU A 10 -15.06 15.26 -4.03
CA GLU A 10 -16.22 16.01 -4.50
C GLU A 10 -16.29 17.43 -3.94
N ARG A 11 -16.10 17.60 -2.63
CA ARG A 11 -16.37 18.86 -1.94
C ARG A 11 -15.17 19.78 -1.87
N TYR A 12 -13.97 19.21 -1.86
CA TYR A 12 -12.74 19.98 -1.70
C TYR A 12 -11.84 19.92 -2.93
N ALA A 13 -12.26 19.19 -3.98
CA ALA A 13 -11.55 19.12 -5.26
C ALA A 13 -10.05 18.76 -5.10
N ILE A 14 -9.72 17.89 -4.16
CA ILE A 14 -8.36 17.35 -4.04
C ILE A 14 -8.09 16.34 -5.17
N ASP A 15 -6.84 16.24 -5.61
CA ASP A 15 -6.48 15.41 -6.77
C ASP A 15 -6.12 13.96 -6.41
N GLY A 16 -6.14 13.61 -5.14
CA GLY A 16 -5.86 12.23 -4.75
C GLY A 16 -5.83 11.96 -3.25
N LEU A 17 -5.71 10.67 -2.94
CA LEU A 17 -5.71 10.16 -1.58
C LEU A 17 -4.48 9.28 -1.35
N ARG A 18 -3.83 9.43 -0.21
CA ARG A 18 -2.76 8.53 0.22
C ARG A 18 -3.18 7.78 1.48
N VAL A 19 -3.06 6.46 1.47
CA VAL A 19 -3.34 5.59 2.62
C VAL A 19 -2.01 5.12 3.20
N ASP A 20 -1.80 5.45 4.47
CA ASP A 20 -0.65 5.03 5.26
C ASP A 20 -0.89 3.66 5.90
N ALA A 21 0.16 2.89 6.15
CA ALA A 21 0.15 1.62 6.86
C ALA A 21 -0.90 0.61 6.33
N VAL A 22 -1.02 0.44 5.01
CA VAL A 22 -2.02 -0.44 4.38
C VAL A 22 -1.90 -1.89 4.90
N ALA A 23 -0.70 -2.34 5.24
CA ALA A 23 -0.45 -3.64 5.85
C ALA A 23 -1.27 -3.88 7.14
N SER A 24 -1.54 -2.82 7.91
CA SER A 24 -2.36 -2.90 9.13
C SER A 24 -3.82 -3.28 8.86
N MET A 25 -4.30 -2.98 7.64
CA MET A 25 -5.63 -3.37 7.20
C MET A 25 -5.62 -4.77 6.60
N LEU A 26 -4.58 -5.12 5.83
CA LEU A 26 -4.53 -6.35 5.03
C LEU A 26 -4.37 -7.63 5.85
N TYR A 27 -3.81 -7.55 7.06
CA TYR A 27 -3.49 -8.73 7.86
C TYR A 27 -4.17 -8.75 9.22
N LEU A 28 -4.83 -9.87 9.51
CA LEU A 28 -5.49 -10.15 10.78
C LEU A 28 -4.50 -10.35 11.93
N ASP A 29 -3.25 -10.69 11.62
CA ASP A 29 -2.16 -10.89 12.58
C ASP A 29 -1.25 -9.64 12.74
N TYR A 30 -1.60 -8.52 12.09
CA TYR A 30 -0.76 -7.32 12.12
C TYR A 30 -0.51 -6.84 13.55
N SER A 31 0.77 -6.77 13.94
CA SER A 31 1.23 -6.36 15.28
C SER A 31 0.59 -7.15 16.44
N ARG A 32 0.17 -8.40 16.20
CA ARG A 32 -0.42 -9.27 17.23
C ARG A 32 0.50 -10.44 17.59
N PRO A 33 0.58 -10.84 18.87
CA PRO A 33 1.31 -12.03 19.27
C PRO A 33 0.77 -13.32 18.65
N PRO A 34 1.58 -14.40 18.60
CA PRO A 34 1.10 -15.74 18.25
C PRO A 34 -0.09 -16.15 19.13
N GLY A 35 -1.18 -16.65 18.51
CA GLY A 35 -2.41 -17.05 19.21
C GLY A 35 -3.36 -15.92 19.59
N ALA A 36 -3.01 -14.65 19.34
CA ALA A 36 -3.86 -13.49 19.63
C ALA A 36 -4.68 -13.00 18.42
N TRP A 37 -4.86 -13.84 17.40
CA TRP A 37 -5.64 -13.54 16.21
C TRP A 37 -6.33 -14.80 15.69
N ILE A 38 -7.37 -14.61 14.86
CA ILE A 38 -8.19 -15.69 14.32
C ILE A 38 -8.03 -15.67 12.79
N PRO A 39 -7.78 -16.82 12.13
CA PRO A 39 -7.75 -16.90 10.68
C PRO A 39 -9.05 -16.51 10.01
N ASN A 40 -8.96 -16.08 8.75
CA ASN A 40 -10.13 -15.85 7.91
C ASN A 40 -10.86 -17.18 7.59
N GLN A 41 -12.01 -17.08 6.93
CA GLN A 41 -12.83 -18.24 6.53
C GLN A 41 -12.10 -19.29 5.66
N HIS A 42 -10.93 -18.96 5.10
CA HIS A 42 -10.09 -19.85 4.29
C HIS A 42 -8.85 -20.36 5.05
N GLY A 43 -8.72 -20.04 6.35
CA GLY A 43 -7.55 -20.41 7.17
C GLY A 43 -6.32 -19.51 7.01
N GLY A 44 -6.43 -18.43 6.24
CA GLY A 44 -5.35 -17.46 5.99
C GLY A 44 -5.33 -16.31 6.99
N ARG A 45 -4.28 -15.48 6.91
CA ARG A 45 -4.12 -14.25 7.71
C ARG A 45 -4.66 -13.00 7.02
N GLU A 46 -5.09 -13.12 5.78
CA GLU A 46 -5.59 -12.03 4.96
C GLU A 46 -6.95 -11.56 5.49
N ASN A 47 -7.09 -10.26 5.69
CA ASN A 47 -8.35 -9.63 6.07
C ASN A 47 -9.18 -9.37 4.81
N ILE A 48 -10.07 -10.32 4.48
CA ILE A 48 -10.83 -10.34 3.22
C ILE A 48 -11.73 -9.10 3.10
N GLU A 49 -12.38 -8.71 4.19
CA GLU A 49 -13.26 -7.56 4.25
C GLU A 49 -12.51 -6.25 4.01
N ALA A 50 -11.28 -6.13 4.55
CA ALA A 50 -10.44 -4.97 4.31
C ALA A 50 -9.92 -4.92 2.87
N ILE A 51 -9.57 -6.05 2.28
CA ILE A 51 -9.15 -6.15 0.87
C ILE A 51 -10.28 -5.70 -0.04
N ASP A 52 -11.49 -6.23 0.16
CA ASP A 52 -12.67 -5.87 -0.63
C ASP A 52 -13.07 -4.41 -0.43
N PHE A 53 -12.92 -3.89 0.79
CA PHE A 53 -13.11 -2.48 1.08
C PHE A 53 -12.15 -1.60 0.28
N LEU A 54 -10.84 -1.88 0.30
CA LEU A 54 -9.84 -1.10 -0.44
C LEU A 54 -10.07 -1.16 -1.96
N ARG A 55 -10.37 -2.34 -2.49
CA ARG A 55 -10.74 -2.52 -3.90
C ARG A 55 -11.95 -1.66 -4.25
N ARG A 56 -13.00 -1.69 -3.43
CA ARG A 56 -14.21 -0.88 -3.64
C ARG A 56 -13.91 0.62 -3.60
N VAL A 57 -13.10 1.10 -2.65
CA VAL A 57 -12.70 2.50 -2.59
C VAL A 57 -12.02 2.93 -3.89
N ASN A 58 -11.02 2.18 -4.34
CA ASN A 58 -10.28 2.51 -5.55
C ASN A 58 -11.17 2.46 -6.79
N THR A 59 -12.00 1.42 -6.94
CA THR A 59 -12.95 1.32 -8.06
C THR A 59 -13.88 2.53 -8.11
N GLU A 60 -14.46 2.95 -6.98
CA GLU A 60 -15.37 4.09 -6.94
C GLU A 60 -14.66 5.43 -7.19
N VAL A 61 -13.44 5.61 -6.66
CA VAL A 61 -12.62 6.81 -6.89
C VAL A 61 -12.33 6.97 -8.38
N PHE A 62 -11.77 5.95 -9.02
CA PHE A 62 -11.41 6.04 -10.45
C PHE A 62 -12.62 6.10 -11.37
N ALA A 63 -13.77 5.52 -10.97
CA ALA A 63 -14.99 5.61 -11.76
C ALA A 63 -15.62 7.01 -11.75
N ARG A 64 -15.59 7.72 -10.61
CA ARG A 64 -16.23 9.03 -10.45
C ARG A 64 -15.30 10.22 -10.68
N PHE A 65 -14.02 10.03 -10.40
CA PHE A 65 -12.98 11.05 -10.48
C PHE A 65 -11.79 10.49 -11.27
N PRO A 66 -11.92 10.32 -12.61
CA PRO A 66 -10.89 9.71 -13.44
C PRO A 66 -9.56 10.48 -13.47
N GLN A 67 -9.58 11.75 -13.08
CA GLN A 67 -8.40 12.61 -12.92
C GLN A 67 -7.69 12.42 -11.58
N ALA A 68 -8.37 11.86 -10.58
CA ALA A 68 -7.81 11.66 -9.25
C ALA A 68 -6.95 10.40 -9.20
N THR A 69 -6.02 10.35 -8.25
CA THR A 69 -5.20 9.16 -8.01
C THR A 69 -5.25 8.69 -6.56
N THR A 70 -4.80 7.47 -6.32
CA THR A 70 -4.64 6.92 -4.98
C THR A 70 -3.24 6.32 -4.82
N ALA A 71 -2.64 6.54 -3.65
CA ALA A 71 -1.32 6.04 -3.30
C ALA A 71 -1.38 5.20 -2.02
N ALA A 72 -0.69 4.07 -2.02
CA ALA A 72 -0.54 3.21 -0.85
C ALA A 72 0.89 3.25 -0.32
N GLU A 73 1.05 3.40 0.99
CA GLU A 73 2.23 2.87 1.69
C GLU A 73 1.88 1.50 2.24
N GLU A 74 2.60 0.50 1.76
CA GLU A 74 2.37 -0.89 2.07
C GLU A 74 3.75 -1.56 2.19
N SER A 75 4.11 -1.91 3.41
CA SER A 75 5.48 -2.30 3.81
C SER A 75 5.69 -3.81 3.92
N THR A 76 4.67 -4.61 3.65
CA THR A 76 4.83 -6.05 3.42
C THR A 76 4.93 -6.31 1.91
N ALA A 77 5.36 -7.49 1.50
CA ALA A 77 5.50 -7.78 0.07
C ALA A 77 4.15 -8.10 -0.59
N TRP A 78 3.05 -7.38 -0.26
CA TRP A 78 1.74 -7.65 -0.86
C TRP A 78 1.83 -7.46 -2.38
N PRO A 79 1.46 -8.48 -3.18
CA PRO A 79 1.58 -8.40 -4.62
C PRO A 79 0.50 -7.47 -5.19
N GLN A 80 0.81 -6.79 -6.29
CA GLN A 80 -0.19 -6.10 -7.11
C GLN A 80 -0.97 -4.98 -6.39
N VAL A 81 -0.37 -4.31 -5.40
CA VAL A 81 -0.98 -3.16 -4.70
C VAL A 81 -1.45 -2.08 -5.68
N SER A 82 -0.59 -1.70 -6.63
CA SER A 82 -0.87 -0.68 -7.64
C SER A 82 -1.23 -1.26 -9.01
N ARG A 83 -2.04 -2.33 -9.02
CA ARG A 83 -2.62 -2.92 -10.25
C ARG A 83 -4.15 -2.80 -10.20
N PRO A 84 -4.83 -2.76 -11.37
CA PRO A 84 -6.29 -2.74 -11.43
C PRO A 84 -6.93 -3.92 -10.69
N VAL A 85 -8.12 -3.69 -10.14
CA VAL A 85 -8.88 -4.71 -9.37
C VAL A 85 -9.26 -5.90 -10.24
N GLU A 86 -9.60 -5.67 -11.51
CA GLU A 86 -9.94 -6.71 -12.50
C GLU A 86 -8.81 -7.73 -12.75
N PHE A 87 -7.55 -7.35 -12.48
CA PHE A 87 -6.39 -8.23 -12.56
C PHE A 87 -5.98 -8.81 -11.20
N GLY A 88 -6.80 -8.62 -10.16
CA GLY A 88 -6.54 -9.12 -8.80
C GLY A 88 -5.79 -8.15 -7.90
N GLY A 89 -5.50 -6.92 -8.36
CA GLY A 89 -4.83 -5.90 -7.55
C GLY A 89 -5.72 -5.28 -6.46
N LEU A 90 -5.14 -4.37 -5.66
CA LEU A 90 -5.88 -3.54 -4.70
C LEU A 90 -6.48 -2.28 -5.35
N GLY A 91 -6.07 -1.97 -6.59
CA GLY A 91 -6.60 -0.84 -7.36
C GLY A 91 -5.92 0.49 -7.11
N PHE A 92 -4.83 0.57 -6.34
CA PHE A 92 -4.14 1.85 -6.15
C PHE A 92 -3.48 2.33 -7.45
N GLY A 93 -3.39 3.65 -7.65
CA GLY A 93 -2.61 4.23 -8.75
C GLY A 93 -1.11 4.09 -8.53
N TYR A 94 -0.65 4.24 -7.29
CA TYR A 94 0.76 4.18 -6.91
C TYR A 94 0.99 3.40 -5.61
N LYS A 95 2.18 2.81 -5.48
CA LYS A 95 2.71 2.25 -4.23
C LYS A 95 4.03 2.96 -3.89
N TRP A 96 4.19 3.39 -2.65
CA TRP A 96 5.49 3.86 -2.16
C TRP A 96 6.53 2.74 -2.20
N ASN A 97 7.69 3.04 -2.79
CA ASN A 97 8.79 2.11 -2.82
C ASN A 97 9.62 2.24 -1.54
N MET A 98 9.14 1.58 -0.48
CA MET A 98 9.80 1.60 0.84
C MET A 98 11.17 0.92 0.82
N GLY A 99 11.36 -0.11 -0.02
CA GLY A 99 12.65 -0.76 -0.22
C GLY A 99 13.67 0.20 -0.81
N TRP A 100 13.35 0.82 -1.96
CA TRP A 100 14.21 1.83 -2.58
C TRP A 100 14.56 2.97 -1.62
N MET A 101 13.59 3.47 -0.84
CA MET A 101 13.85 4.52 0.15
C MET A 101 14.85 4.04 1.21
N HIS A 102 14.65 2.84 1.77
CA HIS A 102 15.55 2.29 2.78
C HIS A 102 16.96 2.07 2.23
N ASP A 103 17.07 1.45 1.06
CA ASP A 103 18.35 1.09 0.46
C ASP A 103 19.12 2.33 0.01
N THR A 104 18.43 3.31 -0.57
CA THR A 104 19.04 4.60 -0.98
C THR A 104 19.57 5.38 0.22
N LEU A 105 18.78 5.51 1.29
CA LEU A 105 19.24 6.22 2.50
C LEU A 105 20.39 5.48 3.19
N ASN A 106 20.33 4.16 3.28
CA ASN A 106 21.42 3.34 3.79
C ASN A 106 22.70 3.50 2.96
N TYR A 107 22.59 3.53 1.63
CA TYR A 107 23.75 3.73 0.76
C TYR A 107 24.38 5.12 0.93
N ILE A 108 23.56 6.18 0.94
CA ILE A 108 24.04 7.57 1.04
C ILE A 108 24.65 7.86 2.40
N SER A 109 24.12 7.28 3.48
CA SER A 109 24.64 7.47 4.85
C SER A 109 26.03 6.87 5.08
N LYS A 110 26.50 5.97 4.21
CA LYS A 110 27.85 5.39 4.30
C LYS A 110 28.90 6.40 3.86
N ASP A 111 30.06 6.35 4.51
CA ASP A 111 31.26 7.06 4.05
C ASP A 111 31.53 6.71 2.58
N PRO A 112 31.82 7.69 1.70
CA PRO A 112 32.13 7.46 0.30
C PRO A 112 33.13 6.33 0.03
N ILE A 113 34.14 6.15 0.87
CA ILE A 113 35.15 5.08 0.68
C ILE A 113 34.56 3.67 0.82
N HIS A 114 33.50 3.53 1.61
CA HIS A 114 32.83 2.25 1.87
C HIS A 114 31.73 1.94 0.86
N ARG A 115 31.18 2.93 0.15
CA ARG A 115 30.05 2.76 -0.78
C ARG A 115 30.31 1.74 -1.90
N LYS A 116 31.57 1.56 -2.33
CA LYS A 116 31.96 0.56 -3.33
C LYS A 116 31.59 -0.88 -2.92
N HIS A 117 31.50 -1.17 -1.61
CA HIS A 117 31.10 -2.48 -1.08
C HIS A 117 29.59 -2.67 -0.99
N HIS A 118 28.82 -1.61 -1.24
CA HIS A 118 27.37 -1.53 -1.07
C HIS A 118 26.66 -1.09 -2.34
N HIS A 119 27.30 -1.20 -3.50
CA HIS A 119 26.71 -0.74 -4.76
C HIS A 119 25.46 -1.54 -5.17
N GLY A 120 25.28 -2.75 -4.60
CA GLY A 120 24.02 -3.49 -4.72
C GLY A 120 22.81 -2.72 -4.17
N ASP A 121 22.99 -1.99 -3.06
CA ASP A 121 21.92 -1.25 -2.38
C ASP A 121 21.35 -0.11 -3.25
N ILE A 122 22.09 0.40 -4.24
CA ILE A 122 21.59 1.46 -5.16
C ILE A 122 21.12 0.92 -6.51
N LEU A 123 21.41 -0.34 -6.82
CA LEU A 123 21.11 -0.96 -8.12
C LEU A 123 19.92 -1.93 -8.09
N PHE A 124 19.54 -2.43 -6.92
CA PHE A 124 18.43 -3.36 -6.72
C PHE A 124 17.07 -2.70 -6.96
#